data_AF-A0A7W0VEV5-F1
#
_entry.id   AF-A0A7W0VEV5-F1
#
_cell.length_a   1.000
_cell.length_b   1.000
_cell.length_c   1.000
_cell.angle_alpha   90.00
_cell.angle_beta   90.00
_cell.angle_gamma   90.00
#
_symmetry.space_group_name_H-M   'P 1'
#
loop_
_entity.id
_entity.type
_entity.pdbx_description
1 polymer ?
#
loop_
_entity_poly.entity_id
_entity_poly.type
_entity_poly.pdbx_seq_one_letter_code
_entity_poly.pdbx_strand_id
1 'polypeptide(L)'
;SKLLRLGALLLVGIVPACVAAEDSEGPTKEELAANADAGKSDGIDWCKVRDFYGDGDCDRFCENHDQDCPLLGAEPANRRVRYPVIIHHGFAGGHSGVFAYTGVAEAMQGQATVVQTQVPPFDGVVVRSAELQRVIDETLRRTGAAKVNIIAHSLGGLDARHLISRGGYGDRVASLTTISTPHQGTRAADLGLGLVPGFASSVVNAVAGVFGAHISDGSTSVNVLAALRDLAEANAAERNRLTPDDSRVFYQSWAGVSTLLGLGRDYADAFTACDGKMMVHPGTMDRARGLFAPIIPVISRIGRDPHDGLVTVASSKWGQFNGCIPADHSDEVGQVTSGSPNPRTSFDHVRFYKQVADDLSARGF
;
A
#
# COMPACT_ATOMS: atom_id res chain seq x y z
N SER A 1 89.23 1.58 38.07
CA SER A 1 89.14 0.50 37.07
C SER A 1 88.03 0.81 36.09
N LYS A 2 88.40 1.05 34.82
CA LYS A 2 87.56 1.08 33.58
C LYS A 2 86.27 1.94 33.63
N LEU A 3 86.29 3.24 33.29
CA LEU A 3 86.19 3.88 31.95
C LEU A 3 84.96 3.43 31.10
N LEU A 4 84.03 4.36 30.85
CA LEU A 4 83.48 4.81 29.54
C LEU A 4 82.29 5.78 29.79
N ARG A 5 82.50 7.11 29.80
CA ARG A 5 82.22 8.10 28.73
C ARG A 5 80.77 8.12 28.19
N LEU A 6 80.02 9.13 28.67
CA LEU A 6 78.85 9.73 28.01
C LEU A 6 79.22 10.23 26.60
N GLY A 7 78.42 9.87 25.60
CA GLY A 7 78.42 10.46 24.28
C GLY A 7 76.98 10.60 23.80
N ALA A 8 76.52 11.85 23.66
CA ALA A 8 75.24 12.17 23.05
C ALA A 8 75.31 11.89 21.54
N LEU A 9 74.35 11.12 21.01
CA LEU A 9 74.16 10.94 19.57
C LEU A 9 72.72 11.32 19.23
N LEU A 10 72.57 12.40 18.44
CA LEU A 10 71.37 12.72 17.67
C LEU A 10 71.01 11.52 16.80
N LEU A 11 69.85 10.90 17.03
CA LEU A 11 69.20 10.07 16.03
C LEU A 11 68.16 10.92 15.30
N VAL A 12 68.52 11.27 14.07
CA VAL A 12 67.61 11.79 13.04
C VAL A 12 66.54 10.72 12.82
N GLY A 13 65.32 10.99 13.28
CA GLY A 13 64.16 10.17 12.99
C GLY A 13 63.85 10.25 11.50
N ILE A 14 64.09 9.16 10.79
CA ILE A 14 63.59 8.93 9.45
C ILE A 14 62.06 8.87 9.57
N VAL A 15 61.37 9.90 9.09
CA VAL A 15 59.92 9.90 8.92
C VAL A 15 59.61 8.84 7.86
N PRO A 16 58.81 7.79 8.14
CA PRO A 16 58.30 6.95 7.07
C PRO A 16 57.39 7.83 6.21
N ALA A 17 57.73 7.92 4.94
CA ALA A 17 56.95 8.60 3.93
C ALA A 17 55.47 8.24 4.05
N CYS A 18 54.61 9.25 3.93
CA CYS A 18 53.19 9.08 3.67
C CYS A 18 53.02 8.02 2.58
N VAL A 19 52.53 6.84 2.98
CA VAL A 19 51.79 6.00 2.05
C VAL A 19 50.53 6.80 1.77
N ALA A 20 50.46 7.38 0.58
CA ALA A 20 49.22 7.90 0.04
C ALA A 20 48.18 6.78 0.21
N ALA A 21 47.14 7.06 1.00
CA ALA A 21 45.95 6.24 0.97
C ALA A 21 45.53 6.20 -0.50
N GLU A 22 45.51 5.00 -1.07
CA GLU A 22 44.99 4.77 -2.41
C GLU A 22 43.65 5.49 -2.51
N ASP A 23 43.45 6.21 -3.61
CA ASP A 23 42.16 6.73 -4.02
C ASP A 23 41.21 5.54 -4.14
N SER A 24 40.58 5.12 -3.04
CA SER A 24 39.38 4.32 -3.13
C SER A 24 38.32 5.28 -3.64
N GLU A 25 38.22 5.40 -4.97
CA GLU A 25 37.03 5.94 -5.60
C GLU A 25 35.86 5.21 -4.94
N GLY A 26 35.13 5.92 -4.06
CA GLY A 26 34.00 5.33 -3.36
C GLY A 26 33.01 4.72 -4.37
N PRO A 27 32.03 3.94 -3.91
CA PRO A 27 31.13 3.23 -4.81
C PRO A 27 30.45 4.19 -5.81
N THR A 28 30.29 3.74 -7.05
CA THR A 28 29.59 4.50 -8.11
C THR A 28 28.09 4.56 -7.86
N LYS A 29 27.39 5.39 -8.62
CA LYS A 29 25.93 5.50 -8.63
C LYS A 29 25.28 4.13 -8.92
N GLU A 30 25.83 3.37 -9.86
CA GLU A 30 25.38 2.01 -10.20
C GLU A 30 25.66 1.00 -9.08
N GLU A 31 26.84 1.09 -8.44
CA GLU A 31 27.22 0.19 -7.35
C GLU A 31 26.37 0.43 -6.09
N LEU A 32 26.09 1.70 -5.77
CA LEU A 32 25.20 2.07 -4.66
C LEU A 32 23.75 1.71 -4.97
N ALA A 33 23.29 1.88 -6.22
CA ALA A 33 21.95 1.48 -6.64
C ALA A 33 21.74 -0.03 -6.64
N ALA A 34 22.80 -0.81 -6.86
CA ALA A 34 22.76 -2.27 -6.80
C ALA A 34 22.79 -2.82 -5.36
N ASN A 35 23.11 -1.96 -4.37
CA ASN A 35 23.28 -2.38 -2.99
C ASN A 35 22.08 -1.97 -2.11
N ALA A 36 21.70 -2.82 -1.16
CA ALA A 36 20.46 -2.66 -0.39
C ALA A 36 20.55 -1.63 0.76
N ASP A 37 21.73 -1.05 0.98
CA ASP A 37 22.04 -0.24 2.17
C ASP A 37 21.71 1.26 2.01
N ALA A 38 20.86 1.61 1.04
CA ALA A 38 20.38 2.98 0.82
C ALA A 38 21.53 4.03 0.76
N GLY A 39 22.58 3.73 0.00
CA GLY A 39 23.70 4.66 -0.16
C GLY A 39 24.64 4.72 1.05
N LYS A 40 24.43 3.88 2.06
CA LYS A 40 25.31 3.75 3.21
C LYS A 40 26.24 2.55 3.06
N SER A 41 27.51 2.76 3.33
CA SER A 41 28.43 1.65 3.58
C SER A 41 29.34 2.07 4.75
N ASP A 42 29.45 1.21 5.76
CA ASP A 42 30.27 1.43 6.95
C ASP A 42 29.98 2.74 7.73
N GLY A 43 28.72 3.18 7.72
CA GLY A 43 28.27 4.39 8.43
C GLY A 43 28.54 5.70 7.67
N ILE A 44 29.00 5.62 6.41
CA ILE A 44 29.22 6.76 5.51
C ILE A 44 28.00 6.95 4.63
N ASP A 45 27.44 8.16 4.58
CA ASP A 45 26.41 8.58 3.62
C ASP A 45 27.07 8.92 2.29
N TRP A 46 27.20 7.93 1.39
CA TRP A 46 27.88 8.12 0.12
C TRP A 46 27.13 9.06 -0.81
N CYS A 47 25.80 9.13 -0.71
CA CYS A 47 25.00 10.10 -1.47
C CYS A 47 25.36 11.53 -1.10
N LYS A 48 25.58 11.81 0.19
CA LYS A 48 26.09 13.11 0.63
C LYS A 48 27.51 13.36 0.17
N VAL A 49 28.39 12.36 0.28
CA VAL A 49 29.80 12.48 -0.09
C VAL A 49 29.97 12.74 -1.59
N ARG A 50 29.08 12.18 -2.41
CA ARG A 50 29.09 12.30 -3.86
C ARG A 50 28.21 13.42 -4.41
N ASP A 51 27.57 14.20 -3.52
CA ASP A 51 26.67 15.31 -3.89
C ASP A 51 25.49 14.88 -4.78
N PHE A 52 24.96 13.68 -4.51
CA PHE A 52 23.81 13.09 -5.20
C PHE A 52 22.46 13.64 -4.70
N TYR A 53 22.47 14.49 -3.68
CA TYR A 53 21.25 15.11 -3.18
C TYR A 53 20.98 16.42 -3.93
N GLY A 54 19.84 16.52 -4.61
CA GLY A 54 19.46 17.74 -5.33
C GLY A 54 20.29 18.01 -6.58
N ASP A 55 20.87 16.97 -7.18
CA ASP A 55 21.65 17.06 -8.42
C ASP A 55 20.75 17.10 -9.67
N GLY A 56 19.43 16.99 -9.51
CA GLY A 56 18.46 16.95 -10.60
C GLY A 56 18.23 15.55 -11.17
N ASP A 57 18.94 14.54 -10.67
CA ASP A 57 18.83 13.15 -11.07
C ASP A 57 18.22 12.31 -9.93
N CYS A 58 17.14 11.59 -10.24
CA CYS A 58 16.41 10.83 -9.23
C CYS A 58 17.23 9.64 -8.66
N ASP A 59 17.74 9.82 -7.44
CA ASP A 59 18.65 8.90 -6.77
C ASP A 59 17.95 8.00 -5.74
N ARG A 60 17.22 7.03 -6.30
CA ARG A 60 16.32 6.13 -5.57
C ARG A 60 16.98 5.25 -4.50
N PHE A 61 18.30 5.22 -4.44
CA PHE A 61 19.09 4.47 -3.49
C PHE A 61 19.61 5.34 -2.33
N CYS A 62 19.34 6.64 -2.28
CA CYS A 62 19.82 7.49 -1.20
C CYS A 62 18.84 7.56 -0.02
N GLU A 63 19.36 7.67 1.21
CA GLU A 63 18.53 7.67 2.42
C GLU A 63 17.66 8.93 2.57
N ASN A 64 18.16 10.10 2.17
CA ASN A 64 17.33 11.30 2.11
C ASN A 64 16.63 11.38 0.75
N HIS A 65 15.33 11.70 0.78
CA HIS A 65 14.56 11.88 -0.44
C HIS A 65 15.15 13.04 -1.25
N ASP A 66 15.58 12.75 -2.47
CA ASP A 66 15.81 13.79 -3.45
C ASP A 66 14.46 14.45 -3.80
N GLN A 67 14.41 15.78 -3.85
CA GLN A 67 13.17 16.53 -4.06
C GLN A 67 12.55 16.23 -5.44
N ASP A 68 13.37 15.67 -6.33
CA ASP A 68 13.11 15.49 -7.74
C ASP A 68 12.79 14.02 -8.09
N CYS A 69 12.74 13.16 -7.07
CA CYS A 69 12.47 11.73 -7.19
C CYS A 69 10.99 11.43 -6.94
N PRO A 70 10.14 11.39 -7.98
CA PRO A 70 8.75 11.03 -7.77
C PRO A 70 8.63 9.54 -7.41
N LEU A 71 8.41 9.29 -6.13
CA LEU A 71 8.24 7.97 -5.49
C LEU A 71 7.17 7.08 -6.13
N LEU A 72 6.14 7.70 -6.72
CA LEU A 72 5.04 7.01 -7.39
C LEU A 72 5.25 6.86 -8.92
N GLY A 73 6.46 7.02 -9.42
CA GLY A 73 6.71 7.09 -10.87
C GLY A 73 6.30 8.45 -11.44
N ALA A 74 6.23 8.60 -12.77
CA ALA A 74 6.05 9.90 -13.43
C ALA A 74 4.87 10.72 -12.86
N GLU A 75 5.00 12.05 -12.87
CA GLU A 75 3.92 12.95 -12.47
C GLU A 75 2.61 12.63 -13.23
N PRO A 76 1.45 12.59 -12.56
CA PRO A 76 0.18 12.42 -13.24
C PRO A 76 0.00 13.51 -14.31
N ALA A 77 -0.19 13.06 -15.54
CA ALA A 77 -0.45 13.92 -16.70
C ALA A 77 -1.86 14.53 -16.66
N ASN A 78 -2.72 14.10 -15.73
CA ASN A 78 -4.10 14.58 -15.57
C ASN A 78 -4.95 14.38 -16.84
N ARG A 79 -4.79 13.22 -17.48
CA ARG A 79 -5.51 12.83 -18.69
C ARG A 79 -6.98 12.60 -18.38
N ARG A 80 -7.82 12.98 -19.35
CA ARG A 80 -9.26 12.79 -19.24
C ARG A 80 -9.62 11.31 -19.40
N VAL A 81 -10.34 10.76 -18.44
CA VAL A 81 -10.90 9.40 -18.49
C VAL A 81 -12.19 9.44 -19.30
N ARG A 82 -12.44 8.40 -20.10
CA ARG A 82 -13.61 8.32 -21.00
C ARG A 82 -14.90 8.11 -20.21
N TYR A 83 -14.90 7.24 -19.21
CA TYR A 83 -16.06 6.96 -18.36
C TYR A 83 -15.95 7.63 -16.97
N PRO A 84 -17.09 7.98 -16.33
CA PRO A 84 -17.11 8.46 -14.95
C PRO A 84 -16.41 7.49 -14.00
N VAL A 85 -15.76 8.03 -12.97
CA VAL A 85 -15.04 7.24 -11.96
C VAL A 85 -15.85 7.17 -10.68
N ILE A 86 -16.12 5.97 -10.21
CA ILE A 86 -16.75 5.68 -8.92
C ILE A 86 -15.65 5.34 -7.91
N ILE A 87 -15.51 6.16 -6.88
CA ILE A 87 -14.61 5.89 -5.76
C ILE A 87 -15.42 5.17 -4.67
N HIS A 88 -15.08 3.91 -4.42
CA HIS A 88 -15.88 3.02 -3.57
C HIS A 88 -15.10 2.58 -2.33
N HIS A 89 -15.69 2.81 -1.15
CA HIS A 89 -15.02 2.59 0.14
C HIS A 89 -15.29 1.18 0.67
N GLY A 90 -14.41 0.72 1.57
CA GLY A 90 -14.55 -0.56 2.25
C GLY A 90 -15.30 -0.50 3.58
N PHE A 91 -14.95 -1.43 4.45
CA PHE A 91 -15.43 -1.53 5.82
C PHE A 91 -15.03 -0.28 6.63
N ALA A 92 -15.90 0.20 7.51
CA ALA A 92 -15.68 1.40 8.34
C ALA A 92 -15.24 2.67 7.57
N GLY A 93 -15.56 2.73 6.27
CA GLY A 93 -15.33 3.88 5.40
C GLY A 93 -16.61 4.69 5.15
N GLY A 94 -16.52 5.64 4.22
CA GLY A 94 -17.60 6.57 3.87
C GLY A 94 -17.08 7.99 3.79
N HIS A 95 -17.95 8.97 4.09
CA HIS A 95 -17.54 10.37 4.29
C HIS A 95 -16.82 10.59 5.62
N SER A 96 -16.96 9.66 6.58
CA SER A 96 -16.28 9.67 7.87
C SER A 96 -15.93 8.24 8.27
N GLY A 97 -15.01 8.09 9.22
CA GLY A 97 -14.51 6.79 9.67
C GLY A 97 -13.00 6.65 9.47
N VAL A 98 -12.45 5.58 10.05
CA VAL A 98 -10.99 5.33 10.07
C VAL A 98 -10.41 4.95 8.70
N PHE A 99 -11.27 4.62 7.74
CA PHE A 99 -10.94 4.32 6.34
C PHE A 99 -11.73 5.19 5.35
N ALA A 100 -12.11 6.40 5.76
CA ALA A 100 -12.73 7.37 4.85
C ALA A 100 -11.70 7.95 3.87
N TYR A 101 -12.09 8.10 2.61
CA TYR A 101 -11.26 8.77 1.61
C TYR A 101 -11.03 10.23 1.98
N THR A 102 -9.79 10.71 1.83
CA THR A 102 -9.45 12.12 2.03
C THR A 102 -8.87 12.72 0.75
N GLY A 103 -9.58 13.69 0.15
CA GLY A 103 -9.07 14.51 -0.96
C GLY A 103 -8.99 13.83 -2.34
N VAL A 104 -9.34 12.53 -2.44
CA VAL A 104 -9.25 11.76 -3.68
C VAL A 104 -10.25 12.27 -4.73
N ALA A 105 -11.52 12.42 -4.35
CA ALA A 105 -12.55 12.83 -5.28
C ALA A 105 -12.32 14.25 -5.81
N GLU A 106 -11.93 15.17 -4.93
CA GLU A 106 -11.62 16.57 -5.22
C GLU A 106 -10.44 16.70 -6.19
N ALA A 107 -9.36 15.96 -5.94
CA ALA A 107 -8.15 16.04 -6.75
C ALA A 107 -8.31 15.48 -8.17
N MET A 108 -9.30 14.62 -8.39
CA MET A 108 -9.56 13.96 -9.67
C MET A 108 -10.65 14.65 -10.52
N GLN A 109 -11.25 15.76 -10.04
CA GLN A 109 -12.33 16.46 -10.77
C GLN A 109 -11.90 16.96 -12.16
N GLY A 110 -10.60 17.20 -12.38
CA GLY A 110 -10.07 17.59 -13.69
C GLY A 110 -9.92 16.44 -14.69
N GLN A 111 -9.86 15.19 -14.22
CA GLN A 111 -9.64 14.00 -15.05
C GLN A 111 -10.95 13.29 -15.42
N ALA A 112 -11.96 13.32 -14.54
CA ALA A 112 -13.22 12.62 -14.78
C ALA A 112 -14.38 13.29 -14.03
N THR A 113 -15.60 12.91 -14.40
CA THR A 113 -16.73 13.00 -13.46
C THR A 113 -16.50 11.96 -12.37
N VAL A 114 -16.20 12.41 -11.15
CA VAL A 114 -15.91 11.53 -10.01
C VAL A 114 -17.09 11.50 -9.06
N VAL A 115 -17.48 10.31 -8.62
CA VAL A 115 -18.54 10.10 -7.63
C VAL A 115 -18.02 9.20 -6.53
N GLN A 116 -17.93 9.73 -5.31
CA GLN A 116 -17.64 8.93 -4.13
C GLN A 116 -18.95 8.32 -3.60
N THR A 117 -18.95 7.01 -3.38
CA THR A 117 -20.13 6.32 -2.85
C THR A 117 -20.30 6.54 -1.35
N GLN A 118 -21.52 6.39 -0.85
CA GLN A 118 -21.79 6.16 0.57
C GLN A 118 -22.66 4.92 0.71
N VAL A 119 -22.07 3.82 1.15
CA VAL A 119 -22.78 2.57 1.47
C VAL A 119 -22.73 2.31 2.98
N PRO A 120 -23.54 1.38 3.54
CA PRO A 120 -23.47 1.05 4.96
C PRO A 120 -22.05 0.63 5.38
N PRO A 121 -21.45 1.25 6.40
CA PRO A 121 -20.04 1.05 6.74
C PRO A 121 -19.70 -0.34 7.27
N PHE A 122 -20.70 -1.07 7.79
CA PHE A 122 -20.50 -2.30 8.56
C PHE A 122 -21.37 -3.47 8.10
N ASP A 123 -21.84 -3.48 6.85
CA ASP A 123 -22.75 -4.51 6.34
C ASP A 123 -22.06 -5.45 5.33
N GLY A 124 -22.73 -6.54 4.95
CA GLY A 124 -22.24 -7.49 3.96
C GLY A 124 -22.37 -7.00 2.51
N VAL A 125 -21.69 -7.70 1.61
CA VAL A 125 -21.57 -7.32 0.19
C VAL A 125 -22.91 -7.31 -0.54
N VAL A 126 -23.89 -8.11 -0.10
CA VAL A 126 -25.23 -8.14 -0.72
C VAL A 126 -25.94 -6.79 -0.54
N VAL A 127 -25.92 -6.24 0.67
CA VAL A 127 -26.56 -4.96 0.98
C VAL A 127 -25.77 -3.82 0.34
N ARG A 128 -24.45 -3.83 0.51
CA ARG A 128 -23.57 -2.75 0.04
C ARG A 128 -23.52 -2.66 -1.49
N SER A 129 -23.53 -3.78 -2.20
CA SER A 129 -23.57 -3.81 -3.66
C SER A 129 -24.88 -3.26 -4.25
N ALA A 130 -26.01 -3.42 -3.56
CA ALA A 130 -27.28 -2.83 -3.97
C ALA A 130 -27.25 -1.29 -3.89
N GLU A 131 -26.57 -0.71 -2.91
CA GLU A 131 -26.36 0.74 -2.84
C GLU A 131 -25.36 1.22 -3.90
N LEU A 132 -24.27 0.47 -4.13
CA LEU A 132 -23.34 0.75 -5.23
C LEU A 132 -24.08 0.77 -6.58
N GLN A 133 -24.98 -0.18 -6.81
CA GLN A 133 -25.84 -0.21 -8.00
C GLN A 133 -26.61 1.10 -8.19
N ARG A 134 -27.27 1.60 -7.13
CA ARG A 134 -28.05 2.85 -7.22
C ARG A 134 -27.17 4.02 -7.62
N VAL A 135 -25.96 4.12 -7.07
CA VAL A 135 -25.00 5.18 -7.41
C VAL A 135 -24.54 5.08 -8.86
N ILE A 136 -24.28 3.86 -9.37
CA ILE A 136 -23.89 3.65 -10.77
C ILE A 136 -25.04 4.06 -11.70
N ASP A 137 -26.25 3.57 -11.47
CA ASP A 137 -27.42 3.87 -12.30
C ASP A 137 -27.71 5.38 -12.34
N GLU A 138 -27.61 6.05 -11.20
CA GLU A 138 -27.74 7.50 -11.13
C GLU A 138 -26.64 8.23 -11.90
N THR A 139 -25.39 7.77 -11.77
CA THR A 139 -24.25 8.38 -12.46
C THR A 139 -24.40 8.25 -13.97
N LEU A 140 -24.76 7.07 -14.48
CA LEU A 140 -25.00 6.83 -15.89
C LEU A 140 -26.14 7.70 -16.42
N ARG A 141 -27.27 7.75 -15.70
CA ARG A 141 -28.43 8.59 -16.06
C ARG A 141 -28.08 10.08 -16.10
N ARG A 142 -27.30 10.58 -15.14
CA ARG A 142 -26.93 12.01 -15.05
C ARG A 142 -25.90 12.42 -16.10
N THR A 143 -24.97 11.53 -16.42
CA THR A 143 -23.84 11.82 -17.33
C THR A 143 -24.11 11.43 -18.78
N GLY A 144 -25.08 10.55 -19.04
CA GLY A 144 -25.28 9.93 -20.35
C GLY A 144 -24.18 8.96 -20.76
N ALA A 145 -23.25 8.63 -19.85
CA ALA A 145 -22.20 7.67 -20.12
C ALA A 145 -22.77 6.26 -20.27
N ALA A 146 -22.14 5.44 -21.11
CA ALA A 146 -22.54 4.05 -21.31
C ALA A 146 -22.05 3.12 -20.19
N LYS A 147 -20.91 3.45 -19.57
CA LYS A 147 -20.26 2.68 -18.51
C LYS A 147 -19.63 3.60 -17.47
N VAL A 148 -19.20 3.03 -16.35
CA VAL A 148 -18.35 3.66 -15.32
C VAL A 148 -17.06 2.87 -15.10
N ASN A 149 -16.03 3.54 -14.59
CA ASN A 149 -14.86 2.90 -13.98
C ASN A 149 -15.03 2.88 -12.46
N ILE A 150 -14.72 1.76 -11.82
CA ILE A 150 -14.78 1.65 -10.35
C ILE A 150 -13.34 1.55 -9.83
N ILE A 151 -12.99 2.40 -8.86
CA ILE A 151 -11.78 2.25 -8.05
C ILE A 151 -12.25 1.99 -6.61
N ALA A 152 -11.95 0.80 -6.11
CA ALA A 152 -12.47 0.31 -4.84
C ALA A 152 -11.36 -0.10 -3.88
N HIS A 153 -11.53 0.27 -2.61
CA HIS A 153 -10.60 -0.07 -1.54
C HIS A 153 -11.18 -1.16 -0.65
N SER A 154 -10.35 -2.12 -0.21
CA SER A 154 -10.71 -3.11 0.82
C SER A 154 -12.01 -3.87 0.47
N LEU A 155 -12.97 -3.98 1.40
CA LEU A 155 -14.29 -4.60 1.19
C LEU A 155 -15.03 -4.08 -0.06
N GLY A 156 -14.82 -2.82 -0.46
CA GLY A 156 -15.48 -2.24 -1.62
C GLY A 156 -15.18 -3.00 -2.92
N GLY A 157 -14.00 -3.60 -3.05
CA GLY A 157 -13.71 -4.44 -4.21
C GLY A 157 -14.55 -5.71 -4.27
N LEU A 158 -14.95 -6.26 -3.10
CA LEU A 158 -15.86 -7.40 -3.02
C LEU A 158 -17.31 -6.99 -3.33
N ASP A 159 -17.73 -5.80 -2.89
CA ASP A 159 -19.03 -5.22 -3.26
C ASP A 159 -19.14 -5.08 -4.79
N ALA A 160 -18.12 -4.51 -5.42
CA ALA A 160 -18.08 -4.32 -6.86
C ALA A 160 -18.07 -5.65 -7.63
N ARG A 161 -17.26 -6.63 -7.20
CA ARG A 161 -17.26 -7.98 -7.80
C ARG A 161 -18.61 -8.67 -7.65
N HIS A 162 -19.25 -8.56 -6.47
CA HIS A 162 -20.59 -9.09 -6.25
C HIS A 162 -21.60 -8.45 -7.21
N LEU A 163 -21.59 -7.12 -7.33
CA LEU A 163 -22.49 -6.39 -8.22
C LEU A 163 -22.31 -6.79 -9.68
N ILE A 164 -21.07 -6.80 -10.17
CA ILE A 164 -20.76 -7.12 -11.56
C ILE A 164 -21.22 -8.54 -11.90
N SER A 165 -20.88 -9.51 -11.05
CA SER A 165 -21.12 -10.93 -11.31
C SER A 165 -22.57 -11.34 -11.04
N ARG A 166 -23.10 -11.01 -9.86
CA ARG A 166 -24.43 -11.45 -9.40
C ARG A 166 -25.54 -10.49 -9.81
N GLY A 167 -25.23 -9.20 -9.88
CA GLY A 167 -26.15 -8.16 -10.36
C GLY A 167 -26.16 -8.01 -11.88
N GLY A 168 -25.21 -8.62 -12.59
CA GLY A 168 -25.14 -8.59 -14.06
C GLY A 168 -24.67 -7.25 -14.64
N TYR A 169 -23.83 -6.50 -13.90
CA TYR A 169 -23.42 -5.13 -14.24
C TYR A 169 -22.23 -5.03 -15.22
N GLY A 170 -21.79 -6.13 -15.84
CA GLY A 170 -20.66 -6.10 -16.78
C GLY A 170 -20.88 -5.25 -18.04
N ASP A 171 -22.13 -4.96 -18.41
CA ASP A 171 -22.47 -4.02 -19.49
C ASP A 171 -22.40 -2.54 -19.06
N ARG A 172 -22.41 -2.25 -17.76
CA ARG A 172 -22.40 -0.90 -17.16
C ARG A 172 -21.07 -0.55 -16.48
N VAL A 173 -20.20 -1.52 -16.25
CA VAL A 173 -18.85 -1.31 -15.72
C VAL A 173 -17.83 -1.52 -16.84
N ALA A 174 -16.91 -0.58 -16.99
CA ALA A 174 -15.81 -0.65 -17.95
C ALA A 174 -14.57 -1.27 -17.31
N SER A 175 -14.23 -0.82 -16.10
CA SER A 175 -13.13 -1.36 -15.32
C SER A 175 -13.45 -1.44 -13.83
N LEU A 176 -12.80 -2.38 -13.15
CA LEU A 176 -12.69 -2.45 -11.70
C LEU A 176 -11.20 -2.48 -11.32
N THR A 177 -10.76 -1.41 -10.66
CA THR A 177 -9.47 -1.35 -9.97
C THR A 177 -9.69 -1.61 -8.50
N THR A 178 -9.06 -2.64 -7.94
CA THR A 178 -9.07 -2.89 -6.50
C THR A 178 -7.75 -2.47 -5.85
N ILE A 179 -7.84 -1.95 -4.63
CA ILE A 179 -6.69 -1.55 -3.81
C ILE A 179 -6.86 -2.28 -2.48
N SER A 180 -5.94 -3.21 -2.22
CA SER A 180 -5.91 -4.05 -1.02
C SER A 180 -7.25 -4.71 -0.66
N THR A 181 -8.00 -5.14 -1.69
CA THR A 181 -9.21 -5.92 -1.48
C THR A 181 -8.84 -7.35 -1.07
N PRO A 182 -9.38 -7.88 0.03
CA PRO A 182 -9.09 -9.25 0.47
C PRO A 182 -9.84 -10.29 -0.39
N HIS A 183 -9.41 -10.45 -1.65
CA HIS A 183 -10.03 -11.38 -2.58
C HIS A 183 -9.89 -12.84 -2.14
N GLN A 184 -8.84 -13.18 -1.40
CA GLN A 184 -8.68 -14.48 -0.73
C GLN A 184 -9.02 -14.43 0.77
N GLY A 185 -9.60 -13.32 1.23
CA GLY A 185 -9.95 -13.08 2.62
C GLY A 185 -8.80 -12.54 3.46
N THR A 186 -9.07 -12.28 4.74
CA THR A 186 -8.10 -11.88 5.74
C THR A 186 -8.28 -12.71 7.01
N ARG A 187 -7.17 -13.23 7.52
CA ARG A 187 -7.13 -13.98 8.78
C ARG A 187 -7.58 -13.15 10.00
N ALA A 188 -7.51 -11.81 9.94
CA ALA A 188 -8.09 -10.99 10.99
C ALA A 188 -9.61 -11.12 11.07
N ALA A 189 -10.30 -11.28 9.94
CA ALA A 189 -11.74 -11.55 9.94
C ALA A 189 -12.05 -12.97 10.45
N ASP A 190 -11.24 -13.96 10.12
CA ASP A 190 -11.37 -15.31 10.70
C ASP A 190 -11.21 -15.30 12.22
N LEU A 191 -10.25 -14.53 12.74
CA LEU A 191 -10.09 -14.32 14.18
C LEU A 191 -11.31 -13.60 14.78
N GLY A 192 -11.83 -12.57 14.12
CA GLY A 192 -13.05 -11.86 14.52
C GLY A 192 -14.29 -12.75 14.57
N LEU A 193 -14.33 -13.82 13.76
CA LEU A 193 -15.39 -14.84 13.76
C LEU A 193 -15.12 -15.99 14.75
N GLY A 194 -14.00 -15.97 15.48
CA GLY A 194 -13.61 -17.03 16.39
C GLY A 194 -13.18 -18.33 15.69
N LEU A 195 -12.82 -18.27 14.40
CA LEU A 195 -12.40 -19.44 13.61
C LEU A 195 -10.91 -19.78 13.83
N VAL A 196 -10.15 -18.87 14.43
CA VAL A 196 -8.72 -19.04 14.68
C VAL A 196 -8.44 -18.98 16.19
N PRO A 197 -8.13 -20.10 16.85
CA PRO A 197 -7.76 -20.11 18.27
C PRO A 197 -6.29 -19.72 18.47
N GLY A 198 -5.89 -19.54 19.73
CA GLY A 198 -4.48 -19.44 20.14
C GLY A 198 -3.91 -18.03 20.22
N PHE A 199 -4.74 -16.99 20.11
CA PHE A 199 -4.33 -15.60 20.29
C PHE A 199 -4.72 -15.06 21.68
N ALA A 200 -3.85 -14.21 22.24
CA ALA A 200 -4.13 -13.53 23.50
C ALA A 200 -5.36 -12.61 23.37
N SER A 201 -6.11 -12.42 24.46
CA SER A 201 -7.30 -11.55 24.47
C SER A 201 -7.02 -10.12 24.03
N SER A 202 -5.80 -9.61 24.24
CA SER A 202 -5.39 -8.29 23.74
C SER A 202 -5.40 -8.21 22.21
N VAL A 203 -4.97 -9.27 21.52
CA VAL A 203 -4.98 -9.37 20.05
C VAL A 203 -6.40 -9.52 19.54
N VAL A 204 -7.22 -10.35 20.19
CA VAL A 204 -8.66 -10.49 19.88
C VAL A 204 -9.36 -9.14 20.00
N ASN A 205 -9.13 -8.41 21.10
CA ASN A 205 -9.72 -7.09 21.33
C ASN A 205 -9.23 -6.05 20.31
N ALA A 206 -8.00 -6.16 19.82
CA ALA A 206 -7.50 -5.25 18.79
C ALA A 206 -8.21 -5.47 17.44
N VAL A 207 -8.38 -6.72 17.02
CA VAL A 207 -9.19 -7.07 15.84
C VAL A 207 -10.62 -6.57 16.02
N ALA A 208 -11.18 -6.76 17.20
CA ALA A 208 -12.51 -6.30 17.55
C ALA A 208 -12.65 -4.77 17.40
N GLY A 209 -11.64 -4.02 17.86
CA GLY A 209 -11.57 -2.56 17.70
C GLY A 209 -11.51 -2.10 16.24
N VAL A 210 -10.76 -2.79 15.37
CA VAL A 210 -10.72 -2.48 13.94
C VAL A 210 -12.06 -2.77 13.25
N PHE A 211 -12.70 -3.88 13.60
CA PHE A 211 -13.97 -4.28 12.99
C PHE A 211 -15.20 -3.72 13.70
N GLY A 212 -15.05 -2.76 14.62
CA GLY A 212 -16.17 -2.20 15.38
C GLY A 212 -16.99 -3.25 16.13
N ALA A 213 -16.43 -4.45 16.33
CA ALA A 213 -17.03 -5.50 17.14
C ALA A 213 -16.77 -5.11 18.59
N HIS A 214 -17.72 -4.46 19.23
CA HIS A 214 -17.68 -4.32 20.68
C HIS A 214 -17.89 -5.71 21.31
N ILE A 215 -16.82 -6.47 21.54
CA ILE A 215 -16.82 -7.71 22.34
C ILE A 215 -16.87 -7.33 23.84
N SER A 216 -17.83 -6.47 24.19
CA SER A 216 -18.01 -6.01 25.58
C SER A 216 -19.44 -6.15 26.09
N ASP A 217 -20.38 -6.65 25.29
CA ASP A 217 -21.72 -7.09 25.75
C ASP A 217 -22.16 -8.47 25.23
N GLY A 218 -21.34 -9.13 24.41
CA GLY A 218 -21.63 -10.44 23.84
C GLY A 218 -22.51 -10.41 22.57
N SER A 219 -22.76 -9.25 21.96
CA SER A 219 -23.51 -9.15 20.70
C SER A 219 -22.81 -8.34 19.61
N THR A 220 -21.99 -9.00 18.79
CA THR A 220 -21.58 -8.43 17.50
C THR A 220 -22.84 -8.26 16.63
N SER A 221 -23.07 -7.05 16.10
CA SER A 221 -24.24 -6.82 15.25
C SER A 221 -24.27 -7.78 14.06
N VAL A 222 -25.47 -8.19 13.64
CA VAL A 222 -25.65 -9.11 12.50
C VAL A 222 -25.03 -8.57 11.21
N ASN A 223 -24.96 -7.25 11.07
CA ASN A 223 -24.34 -6.57 9.93
C ASN A 223 -22.81 -6.72 9.97
N VAL A 224 -22.18 -6.43 11.12
CA VAL A 224 -20.73 -6.62 11.29
C VAL A 224 -20.36 -8.08 11.07
N LEU A 225 -21.17 -9.03 11.57
CA LEU A 225 -20.98 -10.46 11.30
C LEU A 225 -21.08 -10.79 9.80
N ALA A 226 -21.99 -10.16 9.05
CA ALA A 226 -22.08 -10.32 7.61
C ALA A 226 -20.81 -9.82 6.91
N ALA A 227 -20.34 -8.62 7.25
CA ALA A 227 -19.10 -8.07 6.72
C ALA A 227 -17.88 -8.94 7.05
N LEU A 228 -17.76 -9.42 8.29
CA LEU A 228 -16.68 -10.33 8.71
C LEU A 228 -16.72 -11.65 7.92
N ARG A 229 -17.91 -12.21 7.68
CA ARG A 229 -18.06 -13.41 6.83
C ARG A 229 -17.61 -13.15 5.39
N ASP A 230 -17.91 -11.98 4.85
CA ASP A 230 -17.47 -11.61 3.51
C ASP A 230 -15.96 -11.33 3.44
N LEU A 231 -15.31 -10.96 4.55
CA LEU A 231 -13.87 -10.71 4.63
C LEU A 231 -13.04 -11.95 5.01
N ALA A 232 -13.64 -12.98 5.57
CA ALA A 232 -12.99 -14.20 6.06
C ALA A 232 -12.26 -15.00 4.95
N GLU A 233 -11.08 -15.56 5.26
CA GLU A 233 -10.40 -16.52 4.36
C GLU A 233 -11.24 -17.80 4.25
N ALA A 234 -11.86 -18.21 5.37
CA ALA A 234 -12.71 -19.40 5.44
C ALA A 234 -13.84 -19.42 4.40
N ASN A 235 -14.33 -18.25 3.98
CA ASN A 235 -15.42 -18.11 3.02
C ASN A 235 -14.95 -17.69 1.61
N ALA A 236 -13.67 -17.34 1.45
CA ALA A 236 -13.18 -16.70 0.24
C ALA A 236 -13.26 -17.58 -1.02
N ALA A 237 -12.93 -18.87 -0.90
CA ALA A 237 -12.98 -19.80 -2.01
C ALA A 237 -14.40 -19.93 -2.59
N GLU A 238 -15.40 -20.11 -1.73
CA GLU A 238 -16.80 -20.21 -2.15
C GLU A 238 -17.32 -18.89 -2.69
N ARG A 239 -17.02 -17.76 -2.03
CA ARG A 239 -17.36 -16.42 -2.52
C ARG A 239 -16.80 -16.18 -3.93
N ASN A 240 -15.54 -16.54 -4.17
CA ASN A 240 -14.90 -16.39 -5.48
C ASN A 240 -15.53 -17.30 -6.54
N ARG A 241 -15.89 -18.53 -6.18
CA ARG A 241 -16.62 -19.45 -7.06
C ARG A 241 -17.99 -18.89 -7.47
N LEU A 242 -18.67 -18.21 -6.55
CA LEU A 242 -19.99 -17.62 -6.78
C LEU A 242 -19.95 -16.25 -7.49
N THR A 243 -18.81 -15.58 -7.49
CA THR A 243 -18.61 -14.26 -8.12
C THR A 243 -17.51 -14.28 -9.18
N PRO A 244 -17.66 -15.06 -10.28
CA PRO A 244 -16.74 -15.05 -11.39
C PRO A 244 -16.70 -13.69 -12.08
N ASP A 245 -15.55 -13.34 -12.65
CA ASP A 245 -15.36 -12.12 -13.43
C ASP A 245 -16.21 -12.11 -14.71
N ASP A 246 -16.73 -10.94 -15.07
CA ASP A 246 -17.45 -10.73 -16.33
C ASP A 246 -16.45 -10.31 -17.42
N SER A 247 -16.41 -11.05 -18.53
CA SER A 247 -15.43 -10.82 -19.61
C SER A 247 -15.52 -9.46 -20.29
N ARG A 248 -16.59 -8.68 -20.05
CA ARG A 248 -16.80 -7.32 -20.57
C ARG A 248 -16.17 -6.23 -19.71
N VAL A 249 -15.59 -6.60 -18.56
CA VAL A 249 -14.99 -5.70 -17.59
C VAL A 249 -13.48 -5.94 -17.52
N PHE A 250 -12.70 -4.86 -17.51
CA PHE A 250 -11.28 -4.94 -17.22
C PHE A 250 -11.04 -4.94 -15.71
N TYR A 251 -10.32 -5.95 -15.21
CA TYR A 251 -10.00 -6.07 -13.79
C TYR A 251 -8.51 -5.84 -13.56
N GLN A 252 -8.18 -5.00 -12.59
CA GLN A 252 -6.81 -4.80 -12.12
C GLN A 252 -6.75 -4.59 -10.61
N SER A 253 -5.58 -4.81 -10.04
CA SER A 253 -5.38 -4.71 -8.59
C SER A 253 -4.04 -4.10 -8.21
N TRP A 254 -4.03 -3.49 -7.03
CA TRP A 254 -2.87 -2.98 -6.30
C TRP A 254 -2.92 -3.49 -4.86
N ALA A 255 -1.76 -3.56 -4.20
CA ALA A 255 -1.65 -3.93 -2.79
C ALA A 255 -0.82 -2.91 -2.01
N GLY A 256 -1.23 -2.59 -0.79
CA GLY A 256 -0.37 -1.91 0.17
C GLY A 256 0.64 -2.87 0.78
N VAL A 257 1.81 -2.32 1.09
CA VAL A 257 2.83 -3.01 1.88
C VAL A 257 3.39 -2.08 2.94
N SER A 258 3.31 -2.55 4.18
CA SER A 258 3.86 -1.88 5.36
C SER A 258 4.48 -2.91 6.30
N THR A 259 5.33 -2.44 7.20
CA THR A 259 6.04 -3.29 8.18
C THR A 259 5.80 -2.81 9.59
N LEU A 260 5.90 -3.74 10.55
CA LEU A 260 5.88 -3.39 11.96
C LEU A 260 7.12 -2.53 12.28
N LEU A 261 6.90 -1.29 12.73
CA LEU A 261 7.96 -0.31 13.06
C LEU A 261 8.86 0.15 11.88
N GLY A 262 8.57 -0.22 10.63
CA GLY A 262 9.33 0.27 9.48
C GLY A 262 10.71 -0.37 9.37
N LEU A 263 10.98 -1.40 10.17
CA LEU A 263 12.24 -2.13 10.23
C LEU A 263 12.00 -3.49 9.59
N GLY A 264 12.81 -3.90 8.62
CA GLY A 264 12.66 -5.25 8.08
C GLY A 264 13.63 -5.63 6.96
N ARG A 265 14.19 -6.85 7.10
CA ARG A 265 14.82 -7.66 6.06
C ARG A 265 13.80 -8.20 5.03
N ASP A 266 12.56 -7.74 5.10
CA ASP A 266 11.39 -8.24 4.36
C ASP A 266 11.17 -7.52 3.02
N TYR A 267 12.05 -6.58 2.64
CA TYR A 267 11.96 -5.94 1.33
C TYR A 267 12.03 -6.96 0.19
N ALA A 268 12.92 -7.96 0.28
CA ALA A 268 13.04 -8.98 -0.76
C ALA A 268 11.77 -9.84 -0.88
N ASP A 269 11.16 -10.17 0.25
CA ASP A 269 9.91 -10.93 0.31
C ASP A 269 8.74 -10.09 -0.22
N ALA A 270 8.65 -8.81 0.17
CA ALA A 270 7.70 -7.85 -0.36
C ALA A 270 7.87 -7.65 -1.87
N PHE A 271 9.08 -7.35 -2.34
CA PHE A 271 9.38 -7.17 -3.76
C PHE A 271 8.99 -8.40 -4.59
N THR A 272 9.31 -9.60 -4.08
CA THR A 272 8.91 -10.86 -4.71
C THR A 272 7.40 -11.03 -4.73
N ALA A 273 6.71 -10.81 -3.60
CA ALA A 273 5.25 -10.88 -3.52
C ALA A 273 4.57 -9.86 -4.44
N CYS A 274 5.22 -8.70 -4.66
CA CYS A 274 4.77 -7.63 -5.54
C CYS A 274 5.10 -7.87 -7.02
N ASP A 275 5.55 -9.07 -7.40
CA ASP A 275 5.97 -9.43 -8.77
C ASP A 275 7.05 -8.50 -9.34
N GLY A 276 7.94 -8.00 -8.46
CA GLY A 276 8.98 -7.03 -8.78
C GLY A 276 8.45 -5.62 -9.11
N LYS A 277 7.16 -5.36 -8.92
CA LYS A 277 6.51 -4.07 -9.20
C LYS A 277 6.18 -3.37 -7.89
N MET A 278 7.13 -2.65 -7.35
CA MET A 278 6.98 -1.99 -6.06
C MET A 278 7.24 -0.49 -6.22
N MET A 279 6.27 0.35 -5.84
CA MET A 279 6.33 1.81 -5.96
C MET A 279 7.00 2.44 -4.73
N VAL A 280 8.14 1.88 -4.29
CA VAL A 280 8.86 2.31 -3.07
C VAL A 280 10.36 2.36 -3.35
N HIS A 281 11.11 3.13 -2.54
CA HIS A 281 12.58 3.04 -2.56
C HIS A 281 13.07 1.71 -1.98
N PRO A 282 14.05 1.04 -2.62
CA PRO A 282 14.75 -0.09 -2.02
C PRO A 282 15.17 0.22 -0.57
N GLY A 283 14.82 -0.68 0.36
CA GLY A 283 15.13 -0.51 1.79
C GLY A 283 14.19 0.43 2.58
N THR A 284 13.26 1.14 1.93
CA THR A 284 12.30 2.02 2.60
C THR A 284 10.90 1.42 2.59
N MET A 285 10.52 0.79 3.70
CA MET A 285 9.16 0.27 3.92
C MET A 285 8.32 1.24 4.75
N ASP A 286 7.02 1.26 4.46
CA ASP A 286 6.06 1.97 5.28
C ASP A 286 5.98 1.38 6.71
N ARG A 287 5.59 2.24 7.66
CA ARG A 287 5.31 1.88 9.04
C ARG A 287 3.82 1.69 9.21
N ALA A 288 3.43 0.42 9.39
CA ALA A 288 2.07 0.11 9.80
C ALA A 288 1.71 0.91 11.06
N ARG A 289 0.55 1.56 11.03
CA ARG A 289 0.02 2.30 12.17
C ARG A 289 -0.04 1.42 13.42
N GLY A 290 0.18 2.04 14.58
CA GLY A 290 0.15 1.34 15.86
C GLY A 290 -1.16 0.60 16.15
N LEU A 291 -2.26 1.00 15.49
CA LEU A 291 -3.53 0.28 15.52
C LEU A 291 -3.42 -1.16 14.95
N PHE A 292 -2.60 -1.36 13.92
CA PHE A 292 -2.43 -2.67 13.27
C PHE A 292 -1.37 -3.53 13.94
N ALA A 293 -0.44 -2.93 14.70
CA ALA A 293 0.64 -3.64 15.39
C ALA A 293 0.21 -4.92 16.15
N PRO A 294 -0.87 -4.92 16.97
CA PRO A 294 -1.34 -6.13 17.64
C PRO A 294 -1.97 -7.18 16.70
N ILE A 295 -2.40 -6.79 15.50
CA ILE A 295 -3.09 -7.64 14.53
C ILE A 295 -2.11 -8.29 13.55
N ILE A 296 -0.95 -7.67 13.29
CA ILE A 296 0.08 -8.18 12.37
C ILE A 296 0.43 -9.66 12.57
N PRO A 297 0.62 -10.18 13.81
CA PRO A 297 0.91 -11.61 14.02
C PRO A 297 -0.23 -12.56 13.59
N VAL A 298 -1.45 -12.03 13.43
CA VAL A 298 -2.61 -12.76 12.91
C VAL A 298 -2.55 -12.83 11.39
N ILE A 299 -2.22 -11.71 10.75
CA ILE A 299 -2.18 -11.57 9.29
C ILE A 299 -0.98 -12.32 8.71
N SER A 300 0.21 -12.06 9.25
CA SER A 300 1.46 -12.60 8.72
C SER A 300 1.75 -13.97 9.30
N ARG A 301 1.62 -15.03 8.49
CA ARG A 301 1.95 -16.38 8.95
C ARG A 301 3.46 -16.45 9.18
N ILE A 302 3.88 -16.63 10.43
CA ILE A 302 5.30 -16.71 10.82
C ILE A 302 6.07 -15.40 10.50
N GLY A 303 5.38 -14.27 10.33
CA GLY A 303 6.03 -12.96 10.13
C GLY A 303 6.55 -12.69 8.72
N ARG A 304 6.18 -13.49 7.71
CA ARG A 304 6.76 -13.40 6.35
C ARG A 304 5.83 -12.90 5.26
N ASP A 305 4.52 -12.95 5.45
CA ASP A 305 3.60 -12.58 4.37
C ASP A 305 3.52 -11.05 4.27
N PRO A 306 3.93 -10.44 3.14
CA PRO A 306 3.84 -8.99 2.96
C PRO A 306 2.38 -8.55 2.99
N HIS A 307 2.08 -7.47 3.69
CA HIS A 307 0.72 -7.00 3.95
C HIS A 307 0.67 -5.49 4.22
N ASP A 308 -0.52 -4.93 4.18
CA ASP A 308 -0.80 -3.54 4.55
C ASP A 308 -1.19 -3.36 6.04
N GLY A 309 -1.20 -4.44 6.82
CA GLY A 309 -1.65 -4.46 8.22
C GLY A 309 -3.00 -5.17 8.43
N LEU A 310 -3.78 -5.40 7.37
CA LEU A 310 -5.04 -6.14 7.38
C LEU A 310 -5.15 -7.18 6.27
N VAL A 311 -4.56 -6.93 5.10
CA VAL A 311 -4.68 -7.76 3.91
C VAL A 311 -3.28 -8.08 3.39
N THR A 312 -3.03 -9.36 3.10
CA THR A 312 -1.77 -9.79 2.48
C THR A 312 -1.76 -9.45 1.00
N VAL A 313 -0.57 -9.18 0.44
CA VAL A 313 -0.39 -8.95 -1.00
C VAL A 313 -0.99 -10.11 -1.81
N ALA A 314 -0.79 -11.35 -1.37
CA ALA A 314 -1.35 -12.54 -2.02
C ALA A 314 -2.89 -12.51 -2.07
N SER A 315 -3.55 -12.04 -1.00
CA SER A 315 -5.01 -11.90 -0.98
C SER A 315 -5.51 -10.74 -1.83
N SER A 316 -4.68 -9.69 -2.01
CA SER A 316 -4.99 -8.51 -2.83
C SER A 316 -4.90 -8.75 -4.34
N LYS A 317 -4.18 -9.77 -4.80
CA LYS A 317 -4.01 -10.05 -6.24
C LYS A 317 -5.33 -10.48 -6.89
N TRP A 318 -5.75 -9.73 -7.91
CA TRP A 318 -6.90 -10.04 -8.77
C TRP A 318 -6.80 -9.38 -10.15
N GLY A 319 -7.29 -10.05 -11.19
CA GLY A 319 -7.16 -9.58 -12.56
C GLY A 319 -5.69 -9.28 -12.94
N GLN A 320 -5.46 -8.15 -13.60
CA GLN A 320 -4.11 -7.65 -13.84
C GLN A 320 -3.53 -7.02 -12.56
N PHE A 321 -2.62 -7.72 -11.89
CA PHE A 321 -1.90 -7.14 -10.75
C PHE A 321 -0.81 -6.17 -11.21
N ASN A 322 -0.91 -4.92 -10.76
CA ASN A 322 -0.04 -3.83 -11.17
C ASN A 322 1.14 -3.58 -10.23
N GLY A 323 1.09 -4.12 -9.01
CA GLY A 323 2.17 -4.01 -8.05
C GLY A 323 1.72 -3.55 -6.67
N CYS A 324 2.69 -3.12 -5.89
CA CYS A 324 2.47 -2.66 -4.52
C CYS A 324 2.85 -1.19 -4.32
N ILE A 325 2.19 -0.57 -3.34
CA ILE A 325 2.40 0.81 -2.88
C ILE A 325 2.91 0.84 -1.41
N PRO A 326 3.74 1.82 -1.02
CA PRO A 326 4.30 1.97 0.33
C PRO A 326 3.25 2.54 1.30
N ALA A 327 2.21 1.78 1.55
CA ALA A 327 1.08 2.21 2.35
C ALA A 327 0.60 1.06 3.22
N ASP A 328 0.26 1.39 4.47
CA ASP A 328 -0.64 0.58 5.26
C ASP A 328 -2.10 0.78 4.83
N HIS A 329 -3.00 -0.04 5.35
CA HIS A 329 -4.40 -0.07 4.92
C HIS A 329 -5.16 1.27 5.13
N SER A 330 -4.64 2.16 5.99
CA SER A 330 -5.21 3.50 6.19
C SER A 330 -4.58 4.53 5.26
N ASP A 331 -3.26 4.47 5.06
CA ASP A 331 -2.53 5.38 4.18
C ASP A 331 -3.05 5.32 2.74
N GLU A 332 -3.47 4.13 2.29
CA GLU A 332 -4.08 3.90 0.98
C GLU A 332 -5.25 4.85 0.67
N VAL A 333 -5.98 5.33 1.68
CA VAL A 333 -7.13 6.23 1.53
C VAL A 333 -6.89 7.63 2.13
N GLY A 334 -5.65 7.93 2.51
CA GLY A 334 -5.23 9.24 3.04
C GLY A 334 -5.48 9.44 4.53
N GLN A 335 -5.67 8.35 5.29
CA GLN A 335 -5.88 8.40 6.74
C GLN A 335 -4.58 8.12 7.49
N VAL A 336 -4.15 8.91 8.49
CA VAL A 336 -4.78 10.08 9.14
C VAL A 336 -4.12 11.41 8.78
N THR A 337 -3.15 11.41 7.86
CA THR A 337 -2.38 12.60 7.45
C THR A 337 -3.22 13.68 6.77
N SER A 338 -4.54 13.49 6.71
CA SER A 338 -5.53 14.44 6.21
C SER A 338 -5.22 14.88 4.78
N GLY A 339 -4.70 13.97 3.96
CA GLY A 339 -4.33 14.26 2.59
C GLY A 339 -2.83 14.45 2.36
N SER A 340 -2.01 14.58 3.40
CA SER A 340 -0.57 14.83 3.24
C SER A 340 0.19 13.54 2.93
N PRO A 341 1.29 13.60 2.14
CA PRO A 341 2.12 12.42 1.90
C PRO A 341 2.63 11.78 3.18
N ASN A 342 2.78 10.46 3.18
CA ASN A 342 3.34 9.72 4.31
C ASN A 342 4.76 10.26 4.62
N PRO A 343 5.06 10.69 5.85
CA PRO A 343 6.32 11.37 6.15
C PRO A 343 7.56 10.48 6.02
N ARG A 344 7.39 9.15 6.02
CA ARG A 344 8.48 8.18 5.87
C ARG A 344 8.71 7.80 4.42
N THR A 345 7.63 7.43 3.73
CA THR A 345 7.71 6.88 2.37
C THR A 345 7.41 7.91 1.28
N SER A 346 7.00 9.11 1.68
CA SER A 346 6.38 10.16 0.83
C SER A 346 5.31 9.63 -0.12
N PHE A 347 4.66 8.53 0.27
CA PHE A 347 3.48 8.02 -0.40
C PHE A 347 2.39 9.10 -0.42
N ASP A 348 2.01 9.54 -1.61
CA ASP A 348 0.90 10.46 -1.83
C ASP A 348 -0.26 9.67 -2.44
N HIS A 349 -1.24 9.31 -1.62
CA HIS A 349 -2.42 8.55 -2.07
C HIS A 349 -3.19 9.33 -3.13
N VAL A 350 -3.33 10.66 -3.01
CA VAL A 350 -4.03 11.48 -4.02
C VAL A 350 -3.34 11.34 -5.37
N ARG A 351 -2.02 11.52 -5.40
CA ARG A 351 -1.21 11.32 -6.62
C ARG A 351 -1.39 9.92 -7.19
N PHE A 352 -1.39 8.90 -6.34
CA PHE A 352 -1.60 7.52 -6.77
C PHE A 352 -2.96 7.33 -7.48
N TYR A 353 -4.07 7.82 -6.91
CA TYR A 353 -5.39 7.72 -7.55
C TYR A 353 -5.44 8.47 -8.90
N LYS A 354 -4.79 9.63 -9.01
CA LYS A 354 -4.68 10.36 -10.28
C LYS A 354 -3.90 9.57 -11.33
N GLN A 355 -2.86 8.86 -10.93
CA GLN A 355 -2.09 8.01 -11.82
C GLN A 355 -2.86 6.77 -12.27
N VAL A 356 -3.66 6.17 -11.38
CA VAL A 356 -4.61 5.11 -11.75
C VAL A 356 -5.58 5.61 -12.83
N ALA A 357 -6.12 6.82 -12.68
CA ALA A 357 -6.97 7.42 -13.71
C ALA A 357 -6.24 7.68 -15.03
N ASP A 358 -4.97 8.11 -14.98
CA ASP A 358 -4.17 8.29 -16.21
C ASP A 358 -3.91 6.97 -16.94
N ASP A 359 -3.66 5.88 -16.21
CA ASP A 359 -3.52 4.54 -16.79
C ASP A 359 -4.84 4.05 -17.40
N LEU A 360 -5.97 4.27 -16.72
CA LEU A 360 -7.30 3.98 -17.27
C LEU A 360 -7.56 4.76 -18.57
N SER A 361 -7.25 6.05 -18.58
CA SER A 361 -7.35 6.90 -19.76
C SER A 361 -6.46 6.39 -20.91
N ALA A 362 -5.21 6.02 -20.62
CA ALA A 362 -4.28 5.49 -21.62
C ALA A 362 -4.76 4.17 -22.26
N ARG A 363 -5.56 3.38 -21.53
CA ARG A 363 -6.18 2.14 -22.01
C ARG A 363 -7.51 2.35 -22.73
N GLY A 364 -7.99 3.59 -22.80
CA GLY A 364 -9.24 3.95 -23.48
C GLY A 364 -10.50 3.78 -22.64
N PHE A 365 -10.36 3.66 -21.31
CA PHE A 365 -11.45 3.66 -20.35
C PHE A 365 -11.83 5.06 -19.89
#